data_AF-A0A1M3N9E9-F1
#
_entry.id   AF-A0A1M3N9E9-F1
#
_cell.length_a   1.000
_cell.length_b   1.000
_cell.length_c   1.000
_cell.angle_alpha   90.00
_cell.angle_beta   90.00
_cell.angle_gamma   90.00
#
_symmetry.space_group_name_H-M   'P 1'
#
loop_
_entity.id
_entity.type
_entity.pdbx_description
1 polymer ?
#
loop_
_entity_poly.entity_id
_entity_poly.type
_entity_poly.pdbx_seq_one_letter_code
_entity_poly.pdbx_strand_id
1 'polypeptide(L)'
;MRPIMDERSAQHTPSESVRPIGWKAAVLVPVAIALIAWTVSGFAAIVQPYLAVRYDLWFEVAMIVGQVLVQWSVLWRRSWRERIDYAILFLIVSSVGAVLLWPLLALNRLAPVTVPVALGWLAIVVAVMFPVHWTLVRRAKLPVALSATWAVYRVLLVLAIVKQP
;
A
#
# COMPACT_ATOMS: atom_id res chain seq x y z
N MET A 1 -13.52 23.19 -56.01
CA MET A 1 -13.57 23.37 -54.54
C MET A 1 -13.88 22.01 -53.93
N ARG A 2 -12.86 21.25 -53.49
CA ARG A 2 -13.04 19.98 -52.77
C ARG A 2 -12.78 20.26 -51.28
N PRO A 3 -13.61 19.76 -50.34
CA PRO A 3 -13.33 19.93 -48.94
C PRO A 3 -12.12 19.07 -48.59
N ILE A 4 -11.08 19.68 -48.04
CA ILE A 4 -9.96 18.98 -47.42
C ILE A 4 -10.55 18.31 -46.17
N MET A 5 -10.74 16.99 -46.24
CA MET A 5 -11.00 16.19 -45.05
C MET A 5 -9.79 16.34 -44.14
N ASP A 6 -10.03 16.91 -42.97
CA ASP A 6 -9.06 17.09 -41.91
C ASP A 6 -8.70 15.71 -41.33
N GLU A 7 -7.61 15.12 -41.81
CA GLU A 7 -6.99 13.89 -41.30
C GLU A 7 -6.48 14.01 -39.84
N ARG A 8 -6.76 15.10 -39.13
CA ARG A 8 -6.44 15.28 -37.69
C ARG A 8 -7.30 14.46 -36.72
N SER A 9 -8.14 13.55 -37.20
CA SER A 9 -9.01 12.73 -36.34
C SER A 9 -8.43 11.34 -35.99
N ALA A 10 -7.21 10.99 -36.44
CA ALA A 10 -6.66 9.64 -36.24
C ALA A 10 -5.35 9.58 -35.44
N GLN A 11 -4.97 10.63 -34.70
CA GLN A 11 -3.88 10.51 -33.72
C GLN A 11 -4.45 10.13 -32.36
N HIS A 12 -4.85 8.86 -32.25
CA HIS A 12 -4.87 8.17 -30.96
C HIS A 12 -3.41 8.12 -30.50
N THR A 13 -3.03 9.07 -29.65
CA THR A 13 -1.73 9.08 -28.99
C THR A 13 -1.57 7.71 -28.33
N PRO A 14 -0.52 6.92 -28.67
CA PRO A 14 -0.27 5.67 -27.98
C PRO A 14 -0.15 6.04 -26.52
N SER A 15 -1.07 5.54 -25.70
CA SER A 15 -1.10 5.78 -24.27
C SER A 15 0.31 5.56 -23.75
N GLU A 16 1.04 6.62 -23.37
CA GLU A 16 2.37 6.50 -22.78
C GLU A 16 2.26 5.45 -21.68
N SER A 17 2.76 4.26 -21.97
CA SER A 17 2.75 3.16 -21.03
C SER A 17 3.75 3.59 -19.98
N VAL A 18 3.27 3.71 -18.74
CA VAL A 18 4.17 3.92 -17.61
C VAL A 18 5.25 2.85 -17.71
N ARG A 19 6.51 3.28 -17.77
CA ARG A 19 7.62 2.35 -17.99
C ARG A 19 7.48 1.19 -17.00
N PRO A 20 7.48 -0.06 -17.48
CA PRO A 20 7.29 -1.20 -16.60
C PRO A 20 8.37 -1.16 -15.53
N ILE A 21 7.98 -1.50 -14.30
CA ILE A 21 8.94 -1.54 -13.22
C ILE A 21 9.87 -2.72 -13.54
N GLY A 22 11.12 -2.39 -13.90
CA GLY A 22 12.07 -3.39 -14.38
C GLY A 22 12.29 -4.50 -13.36
N TRP A 23 12.63 -5.70 -13.83
CA TRP A 23 12.85 -6.90 -12.98
C TRP A 23 13.80 -6.67 -11.80
N LYS A 24 14.70 -5.68 -11.90
CA LYS A 24 15.60 -5.25 -10.81
C LYS A 24 14.84 -4.85 -9.54
N ALA A 25 13.63 -4.31 -9.66
CA ALA A 25 12.80 -3.96 -8.51
C ALA A 25 12.23 -5.19 -7.79
N ALA A 26 12.15 -6.36 -8.45
CA ALA A 26 11.75 -7.60 -7.80
C ALA A 26 12.76 -8.02 -6.72
N VAL A 27 14.04 -7.64 -6.86
CA VAL A 27 15.07 -7.86 -5.82
C VAL A 27 14.78 -7.04 -4.55
N LEU A 28 14.09 -5.91 -4.68
CA LEU A 28 13.73 -5.04 -3.55
C LEU A 28 12.48 -5.51 -2.80
N VAL A 29 11.69 -6.42 -3.39
CA VAL A 29 10.46 -6.97 -2.77
C VAL A 29 10.74 -7.64 -1.42
N PRO A 30 11.67 -8.61 -1.29
CA PRO A 30 11.93 -9.24 0.00
C PRO A 30 12.48 -8.24 1.04
N VAL A 31 13.28 -7.26 0.62
CA VAL A 31 13.78 -6.20 1.49
C VAL A 31 12.63 -5.31 2.00
N ALA A 32 11.73 -4.91 1.11
CA ALA A 32 10.55 -4.14 1.46
C ALA A 32 9.64 -4.91 2.42
N ILE A 33 9.38 -6.20 2.15
CA ILE A 33 8.58 -7.06 3.04
C ILE A 33 9.24 -7.16 4.42
N ALA A 34 10.54 -7.41 4.50
CA ALA A 34 11.25 -7.49 5.77
C ALA A 34 11.20 -6.16 6.55
N LEU A 35 11.41 -5.04 5.87
CA LEU A 35 11.32 -3.69 6.44
C LEU A 35 9.92 -3.40 7.01
N ILE A 36 8.89 -3.65 6.20
CA ILE A 36 7.49 -3.46 6.60
C ILE A 36 7.18 -4.37 7.79
N ALA A 37 7.53 -5.66 7.68
CA ALA A 37 7.20 -6.64 8.69
C ALA A 37 7.87 -6.33 10.03
N TRP A 38 9.16 -6.02 10.04
CA TRP A 38 9.87 -5.58 11.25
C TRP A 38 9.21 -4.34 11.88
N THR A 39 8.96 -3.32 11.06
CA THR A 39 8.47 -2.03 11.54
C THR A 39 7.06 -2.12 12.10
N VAL A 40 6.17 -2.78 11.37
CA VAL A 40 4.77 -2.93 11.77
C VAL A 40 4.65 -3.88 12.96
N SER A 41 5.43 -4.96 13.05
CA SER A 41 5.49 -5.79 14.26
C SER A 41 5.97 -4.99 15.48
N GLY A 42 6.94 -4.08 15.33
CA GLY A 42 7.38 -3.19 16.39
C GLY A 42 6.27 -2.24 16.86
N PHE A 43 5.47 -1.72 15.93
CA PHE A 43 4.29 -0.91 16.24
C PHE A 43 3.20 -1.75 16.93
N ALA A 44 2.94 -2.96 16.42
CA ALA A 44 1.95 -3.87 16.96
C ALA A 44 2.23 -4.24 18.42
N ALA A 45 3.50 -4.34 18.81
CA ALA A 45 3.88 -4.58 20.20
C ALA A 45 3.40 -3.47 21.16
N ILE A 46 3.33 -2.22 20.70
CA ILE A 46 2.81 -1.08 21.51
C ILE A 46 1.30 -1.22 21.72
N VAL A 47 0.57 -1.64 20.68
CA VAL A 47 -0.89 -1.73 20.68
C VAL A 47 -1.43 -3.12 21.05
N GLN A 48 -0.55 -4.10 21.28
CA GLN A 48 -0.87 -5.49 21.59
C GLN A 48 -1.91 -5.69 22.71
N PRO A 49 -1.96 -4.86 23.78
CA PRO A 49 -3.01 -4.99 24.81
C PRO A 49 -4.45 -4.83 24.29
N TYR A 50 -4.61 -4.20 23.12
CA TYR A 50 -5.91 -3.94 22.48
C TYR A 50 -6.20 -4.89 21.31
N LEU A 51 -5.30 -5.82 21.00
CA LEU A 51 -5.47 -6.80 19.95
C LEU A 51 -5.99 -8.12 20.54
N ALA A 52 -7.00 -8.71 19.90
CA ALA A 52 -7.52 -10.04 20.24
C ALA A 52 -6.57 -11.16 19.80
N VAL A 53 -5.75 -10.89 18.78
CA VAL A 53 -4.80 -11.83 18.18
C VAL A 53 -3.37 -11.45 18.58
N ARG A 54 -2.53 -12.45 18.84
CA ARG A 54 -1.09 -12.22 19.01
C ARG A 54 -0.50 -11.82 17.67
N TYR A 55 -0.02 -10.59 17.58
CA TYR A 55 0.58 -10.09 16.37
C TYR A 55 2.00 -10.61 16.23
N ASP A 56 2.27 -11.41 15.21
CA ASP A 56 3.60 -11.89 14.88
C ASP A 56 4.00 -11.57 13.43
N LEU A 57 5.24 -11.88 13.08
CA LEU A 57 5.78 -11.62 11.76
C LEU A 57 5.00 -12.36 10.66
N TRP A 58 4.57 -13.59 10.94
CA TRP A 58 3.85 -14.43 9.98
C TRP A 58 2.45 -13.90 9.71
N PHE A 59 1.79 -13.37 10.74
CA PHE A 59 0.52 -12.67 10.61
C PHE A 59 0.67 -11.46 9.68
N GLU A 60 1.70 -10.62 9.87
CA GLU A 60 1.97 -9.49 8.97
C GLU A 60 2.20 -9.94 7.52
N VAL A 61 3.00 -10.99 7.31
CA VAL A 61 3.22 -11.55 5.96
C VAL A 61 1.90 -12.04 5.36
N ALA A 62 1.07 -12.74 6.12
CA ALA A 62 -0.24 -13.21 5.66
C ALA A 62 -1.17 -12.04 5.29
N MET A 63 -1.13 -10.94 6.05
CA MET A 63 -1.91 -9.74 5.75
C MET A 63 -1.42 -9.01 4.50
N ILE A 64 -0.11 -8.93 4.29
CA ILE A 64 0.47 -8.36 3.06
C ILE A 64 0.03 -9.18 1.85
N VAL A 65 0.14 -10.51 1.93
CA VAL A 65 -0.29 -11.42 0.87
C VAL A 65 -1.79 -11.29 0.61
N GLY A 66 -2.62 -11.32 1.65
CA GLY A 66 -4.07 -11.16 1.55
C GLY A 66 -4.47 -9.85 0.87
N GLN A 67 -3.83 -8.75 1.23
CA GLN A 67 -4.06 -7.44 0.63
C GLN A 67 -3.74 -7.43 -0.88
N VAL A 68 -2.59 -7.99 -1.26
CA VAL A 68 -2.20 -8.08 -2.68
C VAL A 68 -3.20 -8.94 -3.46
N LEU A 69 -3.65 -10.06 -2.91
CA LEU A 69 -4.63 -10.95 -3.57
C LEU A 69 -5.98 -10.26 -3.80
N VAL A 70 -6.50 -9.55 -2.79
CA VAL A 70 -7.75 -8.76 -2.94
C VAL A 70 -7.58 -7.70 -4.02
N GLN A 71 -6.46 -6.98 -4.05
CA GLN A 71 -6.23 -5.95 -5.06
C GLN A 71 -6.01 -6.54 -6.47
N TRP A 72 -5.42 -7.72 -6.57
CA TRP A 72 -5.30 -8.45 -7.84
C TRP A 72 -6.64 -8.89 -8.40
N SER A 73 -7.64 -9.19 -7.55
CA SER A 73 -9.01 -9.45 -8.01
C SER A 73 -9.64 -8.24 -8.72
N VAL A 74 -9.34 -7.02 -8.24
CA VAL A 74 -9.78 -5.77 -8.90
C VAL A 74 -9.07 -5.58 -10.25
N LEU A 75 -7.86 -6.10 -10.38
CA LEU A 75 -7.06 -6.13 -11.61
C LEU A 75 -7.29 -7.38 -12.46
N TRP A 76 -8.39 -8.13 -12.28
CA TRP A 76 -8.61 -9.39 -13.00
C TRP A 76 -8.58 -9.23 -14.53
N ARG A 77 -9.02 -8.08 -15.05
CA ARG A 77 -9.01 -7.80 -16.50
C ARG A 77 -7.67 -7.26 -17.02
N ARG A 78 -6.67 -7.07 -16.16
CA ARG A 78 -5.33 -6.54 -16.50
C ARG A 78 -4.30 -7.63 -16.67
N SER A 79 -3.23 -7.31 -17.40
CA SER A 79 -2.15 -8.24 -17.68
C SER A 79 -1.38 -8.64 -16.42
N TRP A 80 -0.76 -9.82 -16.44
CA TRP A 80 0.10 -10.28 -15.34
C TRP A 80 1.23 -9.30 -15.02
N ARG A 81 1.77 -8.59 -16.02
CA ARG A 81 2.82 -7.58 -15.82
C ARG A 81 2.28 -6.38 -15.03
N GLU A 82 1.13 -5.83 -15.42
CA GLU A 82 0.50 -4.72 -14.69
C GLU A 82 0.17 -5.09 -13.23
N ARG A 83 -0.22 -6.34 -12.97
CA ARG A 83 -0.48 -6.83 -11.61
C ARG A 83 0.79 -6.89 -10.75
N ILE A 84 1.90 -7.35 -11.33
CA ILE A 84 3.20 -7.39 -10.65
C ILE A 84 3.73 -5.97 -10.42
N ASP A 85 3.69 -5.10 -11.42
CA ASP A 85 4.08 -3.69 -11.30
C ASP A 85 3.28 -2.99 -10.19
N TYR A 86 1.98 -3.26 -10.14
CA TYR A 86 1.13 -2.74 -9.06
C TYR A 86 1.51 -3.29 -7.69
N ALA A 87 1.80 -4.59 -7.56
CA ALA A 87 2.24 -5.17 -6.29
C ALA A 87 3.54 -4.53 -5.79
N ILE A 88 4.49 -4.23 -6.69
CA ILE A 88 5.73 -3.53 -6.35
C ILE A 88 5.45 -2.08 -5.94
N LEU A 89 4.60 -1.37 -6.68
CA LEU A 89 4.17 0.00 -6.33
C LEU A 89 3.53 0.03 -4.93
N PHE A 90 2.65 -0.93 -4.65
CA PHE A 90 2.01 -1.10 -3.35
C PHE A 90 3.04 -1.33 -2.23
N LEU A 91 4.05 -2.17 -2.45
CA LEU A 91 5.13 -2.41 -1.49
C LEU A 91 6.01 -1.17 -1.28
N ILE A 92 6.27 -0.38 -2.32
CA ILE A 92 7.00 0.89 -2.20
C ILE A 92 6.23 1.87 -1.31
N VAL A 93 4.94 2.07 -1.58
CA VAL A 93 4.09 2.94 -0.75
C VAL A 93 4.05 2.44 0.69
N SER A 94 3.89 1.13 0.89
CA SER A 94 3.89 0.52 2.22
C SER A 94 5.22 0.68 2.95
N SER A 95 6.34 0.63 2.24
CA SER A 95 7.69 0.90 2.79
C SER A 95 7.85 2.35 3.23
N VAL A 96 7.31 3.32 2.48
CA VAL A 96 7.26 4.72 2.91
C VAL A 96 6.47 4.84 4.22
N GLY A 97 5.32 4.17 4.32
CA GLY A 97 4.54 4.09 5.55
C GLY A 97 5.34 3.54 6.73
N ALA A 98 6.06 2.43 6.51
CA ALA A 98 6.91 1.82 7.53
C ALA A 98 7.98 2.81 8.03
N VAL A 99 8.70 3.47 7.12
CA VAL A 99 9.71 4.47 7.49
C VAL A 99 9.10 5.64 8.27
N LEU A 100 7.88 6.09 7.92
CA LEU A 100 7.18 7.14 8.65
C LEU A 100 6.75 6.74 10.08
N LEU A 101 6.74 5.44 10.42
CA LEU A 101 6.53 4.97 11.79
C LEU A 101 7.80 5.02 12.65
N TRP A 102 8.99 5.10 12.04
CA TRP A 102 10.25 5.07 12.79
C TRP A 102 10.40 6.17 13.84
N PRO A 103 9.98 7.43 13.63
CA PRO A 103 10.05 8.45 14.67
C PRO A 103 9.29 8.05 15.94
N LEU A 104 8.10 7.46 15.79
CA LEU A 104 7.30 6.96 16.92
C LEU A 104 7.99 5.77 17.59
N LEU A 105 8.53 4.83 16.81
CA LEU A 105 9.24 3.67 17.37
C LEU A 105 10.51 4.08 18.11
N ALA A 106 11.25 5.06 17.59
CA ALA A 106 12.41 5.64 18.25
C ALA A 106 12.00 6.34 19.55
N LEU A 107 10.92 7.13 19.53
CA LEU A 107 10.38 7.75 20.74
C LEU A 107 9.99 6.71 21.79
N ASN A 108 9.35 5.61 21.38
CA ASN A 108 8.97 4.50 22.26
C ASN A 108 10.17 3.79 22.92
N ARG A 109 11.36 3.87 22.32
CA ARG A 109 12.60 3.37 22.95
C ARG A 109 13.13 4.31 24.04
N LEU A 110 12.82 5.60 23.95
CA LEU A 110 13.27 6.62 24.90
C LEU A 110 12.28 6.80 26.05
N ALA A 111 10.98 6.78 25.75
CA ALA A 111 9.90 6.86 26.73
C ALA A 111 8.71 6.03 26.24
N PRO A 112 8.08 5.19 27.10
CA PRO A 112 6.94 4.38 26.69
C PRO A 112 5.82 5.23 26.08
N VAL A 113 5.49 4.96 24.82
CA VAL A 113 4.43 5.64 24.10
C VAL A 113 3.09 5.02 24.48
N THR A 114 2.12 5.86 24.82
CA THR A 114 0.77 5.39 25.13
C THR A 114 0.03 4.99 23.84
N VAL A 115 -0.90 4.04 23.96
CA VAL A 115 -1.66 3.54 22.80
C VAL A 115 -2.42 4.63 22.04
N PRO A 116 -3.09 5.60 22.69
CA PRO A 116 -3.76 6.69 21.96
C PRO A 116 -2.78 7.51 21.10
N VAL A 117 -1.56 7.77 21.60
CA VAL A 117 -0.51 8.48 20.84
C VAL A 117 -0.04 7.64 19.65
N ALA A 118 0.17 6.33 19.85
CA ALA A 118 0.55 5.42 18.78
C ALA A 118 -0.51 5.35 17.66
N LEU A 119 -1.79 5.22 18.02
CA LEU A 119 -2.89 5.20 17.07
C LEU A 119 -3.07 6.54 16.34
N GLY A 120 -2.93 7.65 17.06
CA GLY A 120 -2.94 8.99 16.46
C GLY A 120 -1.82 9.16 15.43
N TRP A 121 -0.61 8.70 15.75
CA TRP A 121 0.52 8.72 14.81
C TRP A 121 0.28 7.83 13.60
N LEU A 122 -0.23 6.62 13.79
CA LEU A 122 -0.61 5.73 12.69
C LEU A 122 -1.65 6.38 11.78
N ALA A 123 -2.64 7.09 12.33
CA ALA A 123 -3.65 7.80 11.55
C ALA A 123 -3.02 8.90 10.69
N ILE A 124 -2.04 9.65 11.21
CA ILE A 124 -1.27 10.64 10.44
C ILE A 124 -0.51 9.95 9.29
N VAL A 125 0.19 8.85 9.57
CA VAL A 125 0.91 8.08 8.55
C VAL A 125 -0.03 7.61 7.44
N VAL A 126 -1.18 7.03 7.79
CA VAL A 126 -2.21 6.60 6.84
C VAL A 126 -2.76 7.77 6.03
N ALA A 127 -3.02 8.92 6.65
CA ALA A 127 -3.49 10.13 5.99
C ALA A 127 -2.49 10.68 4.97
N VAL A 128 -1.18 10.50 5.20
CA VAL A 128 -0.12 10.85 4.25
C VAL A 128 0.01 9.78 3.15
N MET A 129 -0.06 8.50 3.49
CA MET A 129 0.08 7.40 2.53
C MET A 129 -1.05 7.36 1.50
N PHE A 130 -2.30 7.62 1.91
CA PHE A 130 -3.46 7.53 1.03
C PHE A 130 -3.37 8.43 -0.22
N PRO A 131 -3.08 9.75 -0.12
CA PRO A 131 -2.93 10.61 -1.30
C PRO A 131 -1.71 10.25 -2.14
N VAL A 132 -0.64 9.73 -1.54
CA VAL A 132 0.53 9.21 -2.26
C VAL A 132 0.13 8.00 -3.10
N HIS A 133 -0.51 7.00 -2.49
CA HIS A 133 -1.02 5.82 -3.18
C HIS A 133 -1.97 6.19 -4.31
N TRP A 134 -2.96 7.04 -4.02
CA TRP A 134 -3.94 7.51 -4.98
C TRP A 134 -3.30 8.22 -6.18
N THR A 135 -2.30 9.06 -5.93
CA THR A 135 -1.57 9.76 -6.99
C THR A 135 -0.76 8.79 -7.84
N LEU A 136 -0.11 7.80 -7.23
CA LEU A 136 0.66 6.78 -7.95
C LEU A 136 -0.22 5.85 -8.78
N VAL A 137 -1.36 5.40 -8.25
CA VAL A 137 -2.36 4.60 -8.98
C VAL A 137 -2.90 5.35 -10.19
N ARG A 138 -3.24 6.64 -10.03
CA ARG A 138 -3.69 7.49 -11.15
C ARG A 138 -2.59 7.67 -12.21
N ARG A 139 -1.36 7.94 -11.78
CA ARG A 139 -0.20 8.06 -12.70
C ARG A 139 0.07 6.76 -13.45
N ALA A 140 -0.10 5.61 -12.79
CA ALA A 140 -0.01 4.27 -13.37
C ALA A 140 -1.18 3.91 -14.29
N LYS A 141 -2.17 4.79 -14.48
CA LYS A 141 -3.40 4.55 -15.26
C LYS A 141 -4.17 3.31 -14.79
N LEU A 142 -4.05 2.98 -13.50
CA LEU A 142 -4.72 1.86 -12.86
C LEU A 142 -6.08 2.29 -12.27
N PRO A 143 -7.02 1.35 -12.05
CA PRO A 143 -8.32 1.66 -11.47
C PRO A 143 -8.18 2.29 -10.09
N VAL A 144 -8.74 3.48 -9.91
CA VAL A 144 -8.72 4.23 -8.64
C VAL A 144 -9.40 3.45 -7.51
N ALA A 145 -10.31 2.53 -7.85
CA ALA A 145 -10.88 1.55 -6.93
C ALA A 145 -9.83 0.79 -6.10
N LEU A 146 -8.60 0.63 -6.59
CA LEU A 146 -7.49 0.03 -5.84
C LEU A 146 -7.13 0.79 -4.55
N SER A 147 -7.25 2.11 -4.57
CA SER A 147 -7.01 2.92 -3.36
C SER A 147 -8.16 2.77 -2.37
N ALA A 148 -9.39 2.61 -2.86
CA ALA A 148 -10.54 2.34 -2.01
C ALA A 148 -10.43 0.94 -1.39
N THR A 149 -10.11 -0.09 -2.18
CA THR A 149 -9.95 -1.46 -1.66
C THR A 149 -8.80 -1.57 -0.67
N TRP A 150 -7.71 -0.82 -0.89
CA TRP A 150 -6.62 -0.70 0.07
C TRP A 150 -7.11 -0.24 1.45
N ALA A 151 -7.82 0.90 1.48
CA ALA A 151 -8.33 1.49 2.71
C ALA A 151 -9.37 0.59 3.38
N VAL A 152 -10.33 0.07 2.61
CA VAL A 152 -11.39 -0.83 3.10
C VAL A 152 -10.79 -2.08 3.72
N TYR A 153 -9.86 -2.76 3.04
CA TYR A 153 -9.23 -3.96 3.58
C TYR A 153 -8.51 -3.68 4.90
N ARG A 154 -7.76 -2.58 5.00
CA ARG A 154 -7.06 -2.19 6.23
C ARG A 154 -8.04 -1.90 7.38
N VAL A 155 -9.15 -1.21 7.11
CA VAL A 155 -10.18 -0.93 8.11
C VAL A 155 -10.84 -2.24 8.58
N LEU A 156 -11.29 -3.08 7.64
CA LEU A 156 -11.91 -4.36 7.97
C LEU A 156 -10.99 -5.25 8.79
N LEU A 157 -9.71 -5.25 8.44
CA LEU A 157 -8.73 -6.05 9.15
C LEU A 157 -8.51 -5.54 10.57
N VAL A 158 -8.35 -4.22 10.76
CA VAL A 158 -8.23 -3.61 12.10
C VAL A 158 -9.46 -3.96 12.95
N LEU A 159 -10.66 -3.83 12.38
CA LEU A 159 -11.90 -4.19 13.08
C LEU A 159 -11.97 -5.68 13.45
N ALA A 160 -11.44 -6.56 12.61
CA ALA A 160 -11.42 -7.99 12.86
C ALA A 160 -10.42 -8.40 13.95
N ILE A 161 -9.30 -7.68 14.11
CA ILE A 161 -8.25 -8.03 15.08
C ILE A 161 -8.33 -7.25 16.39
N VAL A 162 -9.06 -6.13 16.44
CA VAL A 162 -9.21 -5.35 17.67
C VAL A 162 -10.06 -6.13 18.67
N LYS A 163 -9.66 -6.10 19.95
CA LYS A 163 -10.42 -6.71 21.03
C LYS A 163 -11.72 -5.94 21.20
N GLN A 164 -12.85 -6.62 21.05
CA GLN A 164 -14.16 -6.06 21.32
C GLN A 164 -14.30 -5.83 22.84
N PRO A 165 -14.95 -4.73 23.27
CA PRO A 165 -15.18 -4.43 24.69
C PRO A 165 -16.01 -5.50 25.39
#